data_AF-A0A3B9Y0Q5-F1
#
_entry.id   AF-A0A3B9Y0Q5-F1
#
_cell.length_a   1.000
_cell.length_b   1.000
_cell.length_c   1.000
_cell.angle_alpha   90.00
_cell.angle_beta   90.00
_cell.angle_gamma   90.00
#
_symmetry.space_group_name_H-M   'P 1'
#
loop_
_entity.id
_entity.type
_entity.pdbx_description
1 polymer ?
#
loop_
_entity_poly.entity_id
_entity_poly.type
_entity_poly.pdbx_seq_one_letter_code
_entity_poly.pdbx_strand_id
1 'polypeptide(L)'
;MDGVSSANPATWTGAIAVNLVVTELLIAIVVVPVATWLALTQQPITLLLVIGIPMPFVLPFLFFRHAKSFWMNFDFRVHPVDPEERR
;
A
#
# COMPACT_ATOMS: atom_id res chain seq x y z
N MET A 1 18.02 -31.82 8.99
CA MET A 1 19.23 -31.27 8.35
C MET A 1 18.80 -30.68 7.02
N ASP A 2 18.60 -29.40 6.76
CA ASP A 2 18.40 -28.15 7.49
C ASP A 2 17.55 -27.33 6.50
N GLY A 3 16.42 -26.73 6.89
CA GLY A 3 16.45 -25.38 7.42
C GLY A 3 16.53 -24.36 6.29
N VAL A 4 15.49 -23.55 6.16
CA VAL A 4 15.40 -22.32 5.33
C VAL A 4 14.89 -22.51 3.90
N SER A 5 13.55 -22.53 3.82
CA SER A 5 12.76 -21.97 2.72
C SER A 5 13.46 -20.74 2.13
N SER A 6 13.79 -20.80 0.85
CA SER A 6 14.40 -19.72 0.07
C SER A 6 13.40 -18.58 -0.14
N ALA A 7 13.04 -17.88 0.93
CA ALA A 7 12.53 -16.53 0.86
C ALA A 7 13.69 -15.66 0.36
N ASN A 8 13.87 -15.60 -0.96
CA ASN A 8 14.85 -14.71 -1.57
C ASN A 8 14.62 -13.30 -1.02
N PRO A 9 15.60 -12.63 -0.41
CA PRO A 9 15.40 -11.29 0.16
C PRO A 9 14.92 -10.30 -0.89
N ALA A 10 15.19 -10.53 -2.18
CA ALA A 10 14.66 -9.77 -3.30
C ALA A 10 13.13 -9.89 -3.47
N THR A 11 12.51 -11.05 -3.20
CA THR A 11 11.04 -11.20 -3.28
C THR A 11 10.36 -10.52 -2.09
N TRP A 12 10.95 -10.64 -0.90
CA TRP A 12 10.47 -9.99 0.31
C TRP A 12 10.62 -8.46 0.24
N THR A 13 11.78 -7.98 -0.21
CA THR A 13 12.05 -6.56 -0.41
C THR A 13 11.20 -5.99 -1.54
N GLY A 14 10.99 -6.73 -2.63
CA GLY A 14 10.11 -6.35 -3.73
C GLY A 14 8.66 -6.20 -3.29
N ALA A 15 8.15 -7.13 -2.48
CA ALA A 15 6.81 -7.04 -1.91
C ALA A 15 6.67 -5.80 -1.01
N ILE A 16 7.67 -5.52 -0.16
CA ILE A 16 7.69 -4.30 0.68
C ILE A 16 7.71 -3.03 -0.19
N ALA A 17 8.56 -2.98 -1.20
CA ALA A 17 8.71 -1.81 -2.08
C ALA A 17 7.41 -1.51 -2.84
N VAL A 18 6.76 -2.54 -3.40
CA VAL A 18 5.46 -2.39 -4.07
C VAL A 18 4.42 -1.88 -3.08
N ASN A 19 4.37 -2.44 -1.87
CA ASN A 19 3.41 -2.03 -0.87
C ASN A 19 3.62 -0.56 -0.43
N LEU A 20 4.88 -0.13 -0.33
CA LEU A 20 5.25 1.25 -0.01
C LEU A 20 4.79 2.20 -1.12
N VAL A 21 5.12 1.90 -2.38
CA VAL A 21 4.76 2.74 -3.53
C VAL A 21 3.23 2.84 -3.70
N VAL A 22 2.51 1.73 -3.56
CA VAL A 22 1.04 1.72 -3.64
C VAL A 22 0.43 2.54 -2.51
N THR A 23 0.95 2.40 -1.29
CA THR A 23 0.50 3.18 -0.12
C THR A 23 0.76 4.67 -0.31
N GLU A 24 1.94 5.04 -0.80
CA GLU A 24 2.33 6.41 -1.08
C GLU A 24 1.43 7.04 -2.16
N LEU A 25 1.16 6.31 -3.24
CA LEU A 25 0.23 6.76 -4.29
C LEU A 25 -1.18 6.98 -3.76
N LEU A 26 -1.70 6.08 -2.93
CA LEU A 26 -3.02 6.23 -2.31
C LEU A 26 -3.07 7.46 -1.40
N ILE A 27 -2.03 7.66 -0.57
CA ILE A 27 -1.92 8.86 0.27
C ILE A 27 -1.88 10.11 -0.59
N ALA A 28 -1.08 10.13 -1.66
CA ALA A 28 -0.97 11.26 -2.56
C ALA A 28 -2.32 11.61 -3.21
N ILE A 29 -3.07 10.61 -3.69
CA ILE A 29 -4.40 10.80 -4.29
C ILE A 29 -5.40 11.41 -3.32
N VAL A 30 -5.27 11.19 -2.01
CA VAL A 30 -6.19 11.75 -1.00
C VAL A 30 -5.68 13.09 -0.45
N VAL A 31 -4.39 13.16 -0.09
CA VAL A 31 -3.78 14.32 0.56
C VAL A 31 -3.65 15.48 -0.42
N VAL A 32 -3.28 15.24 -1.69
CA VAL A 32 -3.08 16.33 -2.66
C VAL A 32 -4.37 17.10 -2.94
N PRO A 33 -5.53 16.46 -3.21
CA PRO A 33 -6.79 17.20 -3.37
C PRO A 33 -7.23 17.92 -2.10
N VAL A 34 -7.07 17.30 -0.92
CA VAL A 34 -7.42 17.94 0.36
C VAL A 34 -6.54 19.16 0.62
N ALA A 35 -5.23 19.05 0.39
CA ALA A 35 -4.29 20.16 0.52
C ALA A 35 -4.61 21.28 -0.46
N THR A 36 -4.94 20.93 -1.71
CA THR A 36 -5.32 21.89 -2.75
C THR A 36 -6.60 22.63 -2.36
N TRP A 37 -7.61 21.91 -1.86
CA TRP A 37 -8.86 22.49 -1.38
C TRP A 37 -8.65 23.45 -0.20
N LEU A 38 -7.85 23.05 0.79
CA LEU A 38 -7.50 23.90 1.94
C LEU A 38 -6.75 25.16 1.52
N ALA A 39 -5.84 25.03 0.55
CA ALA A 39 -5.10 26.17 0.00
C ALA A 39 -6.02 27.14 -0.74
N LEU A 40 -6.94 26.63 -1.57
CA LEU A 40 -7.91 27.45 -2.31
C LEU A 40 -8.91 28.16 -1.39
N THR A 41 -9.28 27.53 -0.27
CA THR A 41 -10.21 28.09 0.73
C THR A 41 -9.50 28.96 1.78
N GLN A 42 -8.21 29.25 1.57
CA GLN A 42 -7.34 30.05 2.47
C GLN A 42 -7.43 29.62 3.94
N GLN A 43 -7.60 28.32 4.16
CA GLN A 43 -7.65 27.76 5.51
C GLN A 43 -6.27 27.85 6.18
N PRO A 44 -6.22 27.97 7.51
CA PRO A 44 -4.96 28.07 8.21
C PRO A 44 -4.10 26.82 7.97
N ILE A 45 -2.82 27.02 7.69
CA ILE A 45 -1.83 25.94 7.50
C ILE A 45 -1.80 24.97 8.69
N THR A 46 -2.16 25.43 9.90
CA THR A 46 -2.29 24.58 11.08
C THR A 46 -3.24 23.40 10.86
N LEU A 47 -4.37 23.60 10.16
CA LEU A 47 -5.31 22.53 9.82
C LEU A 47 -4.68 21.50 8.87
N LEU A 48 -3.91 21.97 7.88
CA LEU A 48 -3.17 21.12 6.96
C LEU A 48 -2.12 20.29 7.69
N LEU A 49 -1.40 20.86 8.66
CA LEU A 49 -0.39 20.14 9.44
C LEU A 49 -1.04 19.13 10.39
N VAL A 50 -2.09 19.54 11.10
CA VAL A 50 -2.80 18.67 12.07
C VAL A 50 -3.46 17.48 11.39
N ILE A 51 -3.98 17.64 10.17
CA ILE A 51 -4.63 16.55 9.42
C ILE A 51 -3.64 15.81 8.52
N GLY A 52 -2.74 16.54 7.87
CA GLY A 52 -1.80 16.02 6.88
C GLY A 52 -0.62 15.26 7.47
N ILE A 53 -0.18 15.57 8.70
CA ILE A 53 0.87 14.80 9.38
C ILE A 53 0.38 13.39 9.78
N PRO A 54 -0.80 13.21 10.41
CA PRO A 54 -1.28 11.89 10.78
C PRO A 54 -1.87 11.09 9.60
N MET A 55 -2.37 11.74 8.54
CA MET A 55 -2.99 11.04 7.40
C MET A 55 -2.10 9.93 6.79
N PRO A 56 -0.80 10.16 6.51
CA PRO A 56 0.11 9.14 5.99
C PRO A 56 0.33 7.94 6.90
N PHE A 57 0.02 8.05 8.20
CA PHE A 57 0.10 6.93 9.14
C PHE A 57 -1.24 6.22 9.29
N VAL A 58 -2.35 6.98 9.33
CA VAL A 58 -3.71 6.47 9.53
C VAL A 58 -4.24 5.79 8.25
N LEU A 59 -3.97 6.34 7.07
CA LEU A 59 -4.38 5.79 5.79
C LEU A 59 -3.85 4.37 5.56
N PRO A 60 -2.54 4.07 5.67
CA PRO A 60 -2.04 2.71 5.56
C PRO A 60 -2.67 1.78 6.58
N PHE A 61 -2.96 2.25 7.80
CA PHE A 61 -3.57 1.44 8.85
C PHE A 61 -5.03 1.06 8.52
N LEU A 62 -5.81 2.01 7.99
CA LEU A 62 -7.18 1.78 7.52
C LEU A 62 -7.20 0.91 6.25
N PHE A 63 -6.30 1.18 5.31
CA PHE A 63 -6.20 0.48 4.03
C PHE A 63 -5.41 -0.82 4.10
N PHE A 64 -4.80 -1.18 5.24
CA PHE A 64 -4.13 -2.47 5.43
C PHE A 64 -5.07 -3.65 5.14
N ARG A 65 -6.36 -3.48 5.48
CA ARG A 65 -7.41 -4.45 5.18
C ARG A 65 -7.68 -4.58 3.67
N HIS A 66 -7.62 -3.48 2.93
CA HIS A 66 -7.80 -3.47 1.48
C HIS A 66 -6.55 -3.97 0.74
N ALA A 67 -5.35 -3.61 1.22
CA ALA A 67 -4.09 -4.13 0.70
C ALA A 67 -4.05 -5.67 0.80
N LYS A 68 -4.47 -6.25 1.93
CA LYS A 68 -4.59 -7.71 2.06
C LYS A 68 -5.51 -8.31 1.00
N SER A 69 -6.67 -7.69 0.75
CA SER A 69 -7.61 -8.17 -0.28
C SER A 69 -7.10 -7.95 -1.71
N PHE A 70 -6.34 -6.89 -1.95
CA PHE A 70 -5.70 -6.59 -3.23
C PHE A 70 -4.59 -7.59 -3.54
N TRP A 71 -3.71 -7.86 -2.57
CA TRP A 71 -2.66 -8.87 -2.69
C TRP A 71 -3.23 -10.28 -2.89
N MET A 72 -4.33 -10.62 -2.23
CA MET A 72 -5.01 -11.90 -2.42
C MET A 72 -5.59 -12.02 -3.84
N ASN A 73 -6.13 -10.93 -4.41
CA ASN A 73 -6.58 -10.89 -5.81
C ASN A 73 -5.41 -10.91 -6.81
N PHE A 74 -4.28 -10.32 -6.46
CA PHE A 74 -3.08 -10.32 -7.28
C PHE A 74 -2.42 -11.71 -7.31
N ASP A 75 -2.35 -12.40 -6.16
CA ASP A 75 -1.85 -13.77 -6.03
C ASP A 75 -2.62 -14.74 -6.95
N PHE A 76 -3.95 -14.63 -7.00
CA PHE A 76 -4.82 -15.38 -7.92
C PHE A 76 -4.53 -15.12 -9.41
N ARG A 77 -3.96 -13.96 -9.75
CA ARG A 77 -3.66 -13.59 -11.14
C ARG A 77 -2.26 -14.01 -11.56
N VAL A 78 -1.33 -14.08 -10.61
CA VAL A 78 0.09 -14.41 -10.84
C VAL A 78 0.35 -15.91 -10.72
N HIS A 79 -0.45 -16.63 -9.92
CA HIS A 79 -0.53 -18.09 -9.98
C HIS A 79 -1.80 -18.49 -10.76
N PRO A 80 -1.79 -18.49 -12.10
CA PRO A 80 -2.70 -19.39 -12.80
C PRO A 80 -2.36 -20.79 -12.28
N VAL A 81 -3.32 -21.45 -11.64
CA VAL A 81 -3.16 -22.84 -11.16
C VAL A 81 -2.63 -23.66 -12.32
N ASP A 82 -1.36 -24.08 -12.23
CA ASP A 82 -0.72 -24.86 -13.27
C ASP A 82 -1.50 -26.17 -13.42
N PRO A 83 -2.11 -26.46 -14.58
CA PRO A 83 -2.94 -27.66 -14.74
C PRO A 83 -2.13 -28.96 -14.68
N GLU A 84 -0.79 -28.88 -14.63
CA GLU A 84 0.11 -30.04 -14.54
C GLU A 84 0.11 -30.74 -13.17
N GLU A 85 -0.31 -30.07 -12.09
CA GLU A 85 -0.39 -30.69 -10.74
C GLU A 85 -1.71 -31.46 -10.51
N ARG A 86 -2.42 -31.77 -11.61
CA ARG A 86 -3.65 -32.58 -11.65
C ARG A 86 -3.41 -33.95 -12.30
N ARG A 87 -2.19 -34.46 -12.31
CA ARG A 87 -1.88 -35.79 -12.88
C ARG A 87 -1.08 -36.66 -11.93
#